data_AF-A0A975TVH9-F1
#
_entry.id   AF-A0A975TVH9-F1
#
_cell.length_a   1.000
_cell.length_b   1.000
_cell.length_c   1.000
_cell.angle_alpha   90.00
_cell.angle_beta   90.00
_cell.angle_gamma   90.00
#
_symmetry.space_group_name_H-M   'P 1'
#
loop_
_entity.id
_entity.type
_entity.pdbx_description
1 polymer ?
#
loop_
_entity_poly.entity_id
_entity_poly.type
_entity_poly.pdbx_seq_one_letter_code
_entity_poly.pdbx_strand_id
1 'polypeptide(L)'
;MTVKEFFQKNAADFAARDMEACADTLAIPSTIHVGDRQIHIGSRPLLLDMLTAYRRNLDVEAYSRTELEMHHVMTDRHDRWQAFLTWRHLNDQGAVISAVDATYIVRETSPGRLQCITAEIISPAKSRLLMGLPVV
;
A
#
# COMPACT_ATOMS: atom_id res chain seq x y z
N MET A 1 8.22 4.17 16.02
CA MET A 1 8.32 3.44 14.75
C MET A 1 8.81 4.40 13.68
N THR A 2 9.81 4.01 12.90
CA THR A 2 10.29 4.76 11.74
C THR A 2 9.39 4.53 10.52
N VAL A 3 9.48 5.39 9.50
CA VAL A 3 8.74 5.20 8.23
C VAL A 3 9.09 3.87 7.57
N LYS A 4 10.36 3.43 7.66
CA LYS A 4 10.80 2.13 7.16
C LYS A 4 10.14 0.96 7.88
N GLU A 5 10.19 0.97 9.21
CA GLU A 5 9.54 -0.06 10.03
C GLU A 5 8.03 -0.12 9.78
N PHE A 6 7.39 1.04 9.59
CA PHE A 6 5.97 1.14 9.25
C PHE A 6 5.62 0.36 7.97
N PHE A 7 6.32 0.63 6.85
CA PHE A 7 6.03 -0.05 5.60
C PHE A 7 6.47 -1.52 5.60
N GLN A 8 7.57 -1.86 6.27
CA GLN A 8 8.00 -3.25 6.44
C GLN A 8 6.97 -4.06 7.22
N LYS A 9 6.41 -3.49 8.29
CA LYS A 9 5.32 -4.12 9.04
C LYS A 9 4.08 -4.30 8.16
N ASN A 10 3.66 -3.25 7.47
CA ASN A 10 2.49 -3.32 6.58
C ASN A 10 2.65 -4.41 5.49
N ALA A 11 3.84 -4.53 4.90
CA ALA A 11 4.16 -5.58 3.93
C ALA A 11 4.12 -6.99 4.55
N ALA A 12 4.62 -7.15 5.77
CA ALA A 12 4.58 -8.42 6.50
C ALA A 12 3.15 -8.83 6.84
N ASP A 13 2.33 -7.90 7.36
CA ASP A 13 0.90 -8.13 7.63
C ASP A 13 0.17 -8.52 6.34
N PHE A 14 0.48 -7.86 5.22
CA PHE A 14 -0.12 -8.17 3.92
C PHE A 14 0.24 -9.58 3.44
N ALA A 15 1.52 -9.97 3.58
CA ALA A 15 1.98 -11.31 3.25
C ALA A 15 1.34 -12.39 4.15
N ALA A 16 1.13 -12.08 5.43
CA ALA A 16 0.46 -12.94 6.40
C ALA A 16 -1.07 -13.03 6.23
N ARG A 17 -1.65 -12.32 5.25
CA ARG A 17 -3.10 -12.18 5.03
C ARG A 17 -3.85 -11.49 6.18
N ASP A 18 -3.15 -10.71 7.01
CA ASP A 18 -3.77 -9.92 8.07
C ASP A 18 -4.20 -8.54 7.52
N MET A 19 -5.29 -8.54 6.75
CA MET A 19 -5.80 -7.32 6.11
C MET A 19 -6.33 -6.31 7.13
N GLU A 20 -6.72 -6.76 8.32
CA GLU A 20 -7.14 -5.88 9.40
C GLU A 20 -5.94 -5.07 9.94
N ALA A 21 -4.83 -5.73 10.22
CA ALA A 21 -3.60 -5.05 10.62
C ALA A 21 -3.10 -4.10 9.52
N CYS A 22 -3.18 -4.49 8.24
CA CYS A 22 -2.89 -3.58 7.13
C CYS A 22 -3.79 -2.35 7.15
N ALA A 23 -5.11 -2.54 7.29
CA ALA A 23 -6.07 -1.45 7.27
C ALA A 23 -5.84 -0.46 8.42
N ASP A 24 -5.41 -0.93 9.59
CA ASP A 24 -5.15 -0.08 10.76
C ASP A 24 -3.93 0.85 10.59
N THR A 25 -3.08 0.60 9.60
CA THR A 25 -1.93 1.45 9.25
C THR A 25 -2.27 2.57 8.27
N LEU A 26 -3.36 2.45 7.52
CA LEU A 26 -3.86 3.47 6.60
C LEU A 26 -4.88 4.35 7.34
N ALA A 27 -4.59 5.65 7.44
CA ALA A 27 -5.55 6.62 7.96
C ALA A 27 -6.75 6.72 7.02
N ILE A 28 -7.90 7.03 7.60
CA ILE A 28 -9.14 7.30 6.88
C ILE A 28 -9.63 8.68 7.33
N PRO A 29 -10.06 9.56 6.40
CA PRO A 29 -10.12 9.33 4.95
C PRO A 29 -8.72 9.27 4.30
N SER A 30 -8.56 8.39 3.31
CA SER A 30 -7.40 8.33 2.43
C SER A 30 -7.83 8.34 0.97
N THR A 31 -6.92 8.80 0.11
CA THR A 31 -7.11 8.70 -1.35
C THR A 31 -5.92 7.95 -1.93
N ILE A 32 -6.23 7.01 -2.84
CA ILE A 32 -5.23 6.31 -3.65
C ILE A 32 -5.37 6.78 -5.09
N HIS A 33 -4.32 7.37 -5.63
CA HIS A 33 -4.26 7.78 -7.03
C HIS A 33 -3.61 6.66 -7.86
N VAL A 34 -4.19 6.36 -9.03
CA VAL A 34 -3.67 5.36 -9.98
C VAL A 34 -3.73 5.95 -11.38
N GLY A 35 -2.66 6.64 -11.80
CA GLY A 35 -2.72 7.51 -12.98
C GLY A 35 -3.82 8.56 -12.82
N ASP A 36 -4.68 8.71 -13.82
CA ASP A 36 -5.79 9.68 -13.81
C ASP A 36 -7.00 9.23 -12.96
N ARG A 37 -6.96 8.03 -12.39
CA ARG A 37 -8.07 7.46 -11.61
C ARG A 37 -7.82 7.61 -10.11
N GLN A 38 -8.90 7.71 -9.34
CA GLN A 38 -8.79 7.87 -7.88
C GLN A 38 -9.73 6.92 -7.12
N ILE A 39 -9.22 6.40 -6.00
CA ILE A 39 -9.98 5.60 -5.04
C ILE A 39 -10.08 6.43 -3.77
N HIS A 40 -11.29 6.87 -3.44
CA HIS A 40 -11.57 7.53 -2.17
C HIS A 40 -11.98 6.51 -1.12
N ILE A 41 -11.18 6.41 -0.07
CA ILE A 41 -11.39 5.48 1.03
C ILE A 41 -11.93 6.31 2.20
N GLY A 42 -13.26 6.33 2.32
CA GLY A 42 -13.95 7.10 3.36
C GLY A 42 -14.22 6.33 4.65
N SER A 43 -14.05 5.00 4.66
CA SER A 43 -14.38 4.15 5.81
C SER A 43 -13.48 2.92 5.91
N ARG A 44 -13.25 2.42 7.14
CA ARG A 44 -12.44 1.21 7.38
C ARG A 44 -12.97 -0.03 6.66
N PRO A 45 -14.29 -0.29 6.62
CA PRO A 45 -14.83 -1.40 5.83
C PRO A 45 -14.44 -1.31 4.34
N LEU A 46 -14.53 -0.13 3.74
CA LEU A 46 -14.16 0.05 2.33
C LEU A 46 -12.67 -0.21 2.08
N LEU A 47 -11.80 0.22 3.01
CA LEU A 47 -10.38 -0.07 2.96
C LEU A 47 -10.11 -1.58 3.02
N LEU A 48 -10.77 -2.27 3.96
CA LEU A 48 -10.61 -3.70 4.16
C LEU A 48 -11.09 -4.50 2.94
N ASP A 49 -12.22 -4.12 2.36
CA ASP A 49 -12.76 -4.72 1.14
C ASP A 49 -11.79 -4.54 -0.03
N MET A 50 -11.24 -3.34 -0.21
CA MET A 50 -10.25 -3.04 -1.25
C MET A 50 -8.98 -3.89 -1.08
N LEU A 51 -8.39 -3.92 0.13
CA LEU A 51 -7.19 -4.71 0.41
C LEU A 51 -7.45 -6.21 0.20
N THR A 52 -8.60 -6.70 0.63
CA THR A 52 -9.02 -8.10 0.45
C THR A 52 -9.20 -8.45 -1.03
N ALA A 53 -9.87 -7.59 -1.80
CA ALA A 53 -10.06 -7.78 -3.24
C ALA A 53 -8.70 -7.79 -3.97
N TYR A 54 -7.82 -6.84 -3.66
CA TYR A 54 -6.48 -6.79 -4.22
C TYR A 54 -5.67 -8.06 -3.89
N ARG A 55 -5.72 -8.52 -2.64
CA ARG A 55 -5.05 -9.75 -2.21
C ARG A 55 -5.59 -10.99 -2.92
N ARG A 56 -6.90 -11.10 -3.12
CA ARG A 56 -7.54 -12.19 -3.88
C ARG A 56 -7.10 -12.20 -5.34
N ASN A 57 -7.02 -11.03 -5.98
CA ASN A 57 -6.52 -10.91 -7.35
C ASN A 57 -5.08 -11.41 -7.45
N LEU A 58 -4.22 -11.09 -6.48
CA LEU A 58 -2.85 -11.63 -6.41
C LEU A 58 -2.81 -13.15 -6.21
N ASP A 59 -3.73 -13.72 -5.43
CA ASP A 59 -3.79 -15.18 -5.22
C ASP A 59 -4.11 -15.97 -6.50
N VAL A 60 -4.95 -15.42 -7.38
CA VAL A 60 -5.22 -16.03 -8.71
C VAL A 60 -3.93 -16.18 -9.52
N GLU A 61 -2.96 -15.30 -9.29
CA GLU A 61 -1.64 -15.29 -9.94
C GLU A 61 -0.58 -16.08 -9.17
N ALA A 62 -0.99 -16.97 -8.25
CA ALA A 62 -0.11 -17.77 -7.41
C ALA A 62 0.85 -16.92 -6.55
N TYR A 63 0.36 -15.79 -5.99
CA TYR A 63 1.13 -14.96 -5.06
C TYR A 63 1.81 -15.78 -3.96
N SER A 64 3.09 -15.46 -3.74
CA SER A 64 3.93 -16.04 -2.69
C SER A 64 4.37 -14.98 -1.68
N ARG A 65 4.96 -13.88 -2.14
CA ARG A 65 5.52 -12.85 -1.25
C ARG A 65 5.47 -11.45 -1.83
N THR A 66 5.64 -10.47 -0.94
CA THR A 66 5.83 -9.07 -1.27
C THR A 66 7.26 -8.67 -0.92
N GLU A 67 7.94 -8.06 -1.87
CA GLU A 67 9.23 -7.41 -1.69
C GLU A 67 9.00 -5.90 -1.71
N LEU A 68 9.60 -5.21 -0.73
CA LEU A 68 9.49 -3.78 -0.56
C LEU A 68 10.88 -3.16 -0.72
N GLU A 69 11.00 -2.21 -1.63
CA GLU A 69 12.18 -1.38 -1.79
C GLU A 69 11.82 0.06 -1.44
N MET A 70 12.51 0.62 -0.45
CA MET A 70 12.35 2.02 -0.05
C MET A 70 13.50 2.83 -0.64
N HIS A 71 13.19 3.73 -1.57
CA HIS A 71 14.18 4.51 -2.29
C HIS A 71 14.67 5.70 -1.46
N HIS A 72 13.72 6.47 -0.92
CA HIS A 72 14.03 7.61 -0.08
C HIS A 72 12.82 8.00 0.78
N VAL A 73 13.12 8.68 1.89
CA VAL A 73 12.14 9.29 2.78
C VAL A 73 12.55 10.75 2.99
N MET A 74 11.63 11.65 2.70
CA MET A 74 11.81 13.09 2.88
C MET A 74 10.91 13.57 4.00
N THR A 75 11.41 14.47 4.84
CA THR A 75 10.57 15.20 5.79
C THR A 75 9.84 16.31 5.04
N ASP A 76 8.52 16.28 5.02
CA ASP A 76 7.67 17.34 4.45
C ASP A 76 7.41 18.43 5.50
N ARG A 77 7.04 18.02 6.73
CA ARG A 77 6.82 18.88 7.91
C ARG A 77 7.23 18.16 9.20
N HIS A 78 7.22 18.86 10.35
CA HIS A 78 7.68 18.35 11.65
C HIS A 78 7.11 16.96 12.04
N ASP A 79 5.93 16.60 11.56
CA ASP A 79 5.18 15.38 11.86
C ASP A 79 4.81 14.55 10.61
N ARG A 80 5.35 14.91 9.45
CA ARG A 80 4.93 14.37 8.16
C ARG A 80 6.12 14.04 7.25
N TRP A 81 6.05 12.86 6.65
CA TRP A 81 7.03 12.35 5.72
C TRP A 81 6.41 12.01 4.38
N GLN A 82 7.19 12.21 3.32
CA GLN A 82 6.94 11.65 2.01
C GLN A 82 7.88 10.47 1.79
N ALA A 83 7.34 9.31 1.46
CA ALA A 83 8.12 8.09 1.28
C ALA A 83 7.91 7.56 -0.14
N PHE A 84 9.00 7.17 -0.80
CA PHE A 84 8.99 6.66 -2.16
C PHE A 84 9.42 5.21 -2.14
N LEU A 85 8.52 4.33 -2.59
CA LEU A 85 8.70 2.89 -2.48
C LEU A 85 8.31 2.19 -3.77
N THR A 86 9.00 1.09 -4.06
CA THR A 86 8.55 0.08 -5.01
C THR A 86 8.02 -1.12 -4.25
N TRP A 87 6.77 -1.49 -4.53
CA TRP A 87 6.18 -2.75 -4.11
C TRP A 87 6.30 -3.74 -5.26
N ARG A 88 6.81 -4.94 -4.98
CA ARG A 88 6.82 -6.05 -5.93
C ARG A 88 6.14 -7.24 -5.29
N HIS A 89 5.12 -7.77 -5.97
CA HIS A 89 4.47 -9.01 -5.58
C HIS A 89 4.95 -10.11 -6.52
N LEU A 90 5.43 -11.21 -5.95
CA LEU A 90 6.04 -12.32 -6.67
C LEU A 90 5.20 -13.58 -6.48
N ASN A 91 5.15 -14.41 -7.53
CA ASN A 91 4.59 -15.76 -7.41
C ASN A 91 5.61 -16.76 -6.83
N ASP A 92 5.18 -18.00 -6.64
CA ASP A 92 6.00 -19.12 -6.13
C ASP A 92 7.25 -19.43 -6.98
N GLN A 93 7.20 -19.12 -8.28
CA GLN A 93 8.33 -19.24 -9.21
C GLN A 93 9.29 -18.04 -9.15
N GLY A 94 9.00 -17.02 -8.34
CA GLY A 94 9.80 -15.80 -8.26
C GLY A 94 9.57 -14.82 -9.41
N ALA A 95 8.55 -15.02 -10.24
CA ALA A 95 8.16 -14.06 -11.26
C ALA A 95 7.37 -12.91 -10.63
N VAL A 96 7.68 -11.67 -11.03
CA VAL A 96 6.93 -10.49 -10.62
C VAL A 96 5.56 -10.49 -11.31
N ILE A 97 4.48 -10.58 -10.52
CA ILE A 97 3.09 -10.60 -10.98
C ILE A 97 2.40 -9.24 -10.85
N SER A 98 2.91 -8.36 -9.97
CA SER A 98 2.51 -6.96 -9.87
C SER A 98 3.69 -6.15 -9.34
N ALA A 99 3.94 -4.98 -9.93
CA ALA A 99 4.91 -4.04 -9.42
C ALA A 99 4.37 -2.61 -9.48
N VAL A 100 4.53 -1.89 -8.38
CA VAL A 100 3.96 -0.55 -8.19
C VAL A 100 5.03 0.35 -7.60
N ASP A 101 5.38 1.40 -8.35
CA ASP A 101 6.10 2.54 -7.80
C ASP A 101 5.10 3.51 -7.20
N ALA A 102 5.25 3.83 -5.93
CA ALA A 102 4.31 4.68 -5.22
C ALA A 102 4.98 5.68 -4.29
N THR A 103 4.35 6.84 -4.20
CA THR A 103 4.65 7.90 -3.25
C THR A 103 3.59 7.90 -2.16
N TYR A 104 4.03 7.92 -0.92
CA TYR A 104 3.16 7.91 0.24
C TYR A 104 3.36 9.16 1.07
N ILE A 105 2.26 9.76 1.53
CA ILE A 105 2.28 10.79 2.55
C ILE A 105 1.91 10.13 3.87
N VAL A 106 2.82 10.18 4.83
CA VAL A 106 2.70 9.55 6.14
C VAL A 106 2.77 10.61 7.22
N ARG A 107 1.95 10.51 8.26
CA ARG A 107 2.05 11.37 9.45
C ARG A 107 2.19 10.56 10.73
N GLU A 108 2.75 11.19 11.75
CA GLU A 108 2.67 10.70 13.12
C GLU A 108 1.33 11.12 13.74
N THR A 109 0.58 10.16 14.29
CA THR A 109 -0.69 10.43 14.98
C THR A 109 -0.55 10.45 16.49
N SER A 110 0.44 9.74 17.01
CA SER A 110 0.84 9.73 18.41
C SER A 110 2.30 9.32 18.45
N PRO A 111 3.05 9.59 19.55
CA PRO A 111 4.46 9.23 19.63
C PRO A 111 4.73 7.77 19.22
N GLY A 112 5.52 7.60 18.17
CA GLY A 112 5.89 6.31 17.60
C GLY A 112 4.83 5.63 16.72
N ARG A 113 3.67 6.25 16.46
CA ARG A 113 2.57 5.72 15.63
C ARG A 113 2.42 6.51 14.35
N LEU A 114 2.78 5.88 13.24
CA LEU A 114 2.63 6.45 11.91
C LEU A 114 1.33 5.96 11.25
N GLN A 115 0.75 6.81 10.41
CA GLN A 115 -0.35 6.46 9.53
C GLN A 115 -0.13 7.01 8.12
N CYS A 116 -0.46 6.18 7.13
CA CYS A 116 -0.49 6.61 5.73
C CYS A 116 -1.78 7.41 5.46
N ILE A 117 -1.67 8.63 4.93
CA ILE A 117 -2.80 9.51 4.60
C ILE A 117 -3.18 9.39 3.12
N THR A 118 -2.16 9.26 2.26
CA THR A 118 -2.33 9.28 0.81
C THR A 118 -1.29 8.38 0.19
N ALA A 119 -1.69 7.65 -0.85
CA ALA A 119 -0.78 6.90 -1.70
C ALA A 119 -1.03 7.32 -3.16
N GLU A 120 0.03 7.59 -3.90
CA GLU A 120 -0.02 7.85 -5.33
C GLU A 120 0.80 6.77 -6.03
N ILE A 121 0.14 5.98 -6.87
CA ILE A 121 0.77 4.99 -7.74
C ILE A 121 1.25 5.71 -8.99
N ILE A 122 2.55 5.95 -9.06
CA ILE A 122 3.22 6.69 -10.13
C ILE A 122 3.32 5.83 -11.39
N SER A 123 3.63 4.55 -11.24
CA SER A 123 3.80 3.62 -12.35
C SER A 123 3.30 2.24 -11.97
N PRO A 124 2.23 1.74 -12.61
CA PRO A 124 1.74 0.39 -12.38
C PRO A 124 2.23 -0.54 -13.51
N ALA A 125 3.22 -1.40 -13.23
CA ALA A 125 3.62 -2.48 -14.13
C ALA A 125 2.81 -3.74 -13.81
N LYS A 126 2.14 -4.33 -14.82
CA LYS A 126 1.22 -5.47 -14.68
C LYS A 126 0.01 -5.17 -13.77
N SER A 127 -0.73 -4.10 -14.12
CA SER A 127 -1.78 -3.48 -13.31
C SER A 127 -3.17 -4.12 -13.36
N ARG A 128 -3.35 -5.24 -14.07
CA ARG A 128 -4.68 -5.86 -14.22
C ARG A 128 -5.36 -6.20 -12.89
N LEU A 129 -4.56 -6.37 -11.84
CA LEU A 129 -5.00 -6.70 -10.48
C LEU A 129 -5.62 -5.51 -9.74
N LEU A 130 -5.49 -4.30 -10.29
CA LEU A 130 -6.21 -3.10 -9.87
C LEU A 130 -7.60 -2.98 -10.55
N MET A 131 -7.90 -3.82 -11.56
CA MET A 131 -9.22 -3.86 -12.17
C MET A 131 -10.23 -4.53 -11.21
N GLY A 132 -11.34 -3.83 -10.93
CA GLY A 132 -12.36 -4.27 -9.97
C GLY A 132 -12.31 -3.59 -8.61
N LEU A 133 -11.27 -2.78 -8.33
CA LEU A 133 -11.30 -1.85 -7.21
C LEU A 133 -12.32 -0.73 -7.48
N PRO A 134 -12.92 -0.10 -6.44
CA PRO A 134 -13.91 0.97 -6.60
C PRO A 134 -13.22 2.27 -7.03
N VAL A 135 -12.64 2.25 -8.22
CA VAL A 135 -11.91 3.38 -8.79
C VAL A 135 -12.87 4.22 -9.61
N VAL A 136 -13.01 5.48 -9.23
CA VAL A 136 -13.77 6.50 -9.97
C VAL A 136 -12.90 7.08 -11.07
#